data_AF-A0A1F9LCK6-F1
#
_entry.id   AF-A0A1F9LCK6-F1
#
_cell.length_a   1.000
_cell.length_b   1.000
_cell.length_c   1.000
_cell.angle_alpha   90.00
_cell.angle_beta   90.00
_cell.angle_gamma   90.00
#
_symmetry.space_group_name_H-M   'P 1'
#
loop_
_entity.id
_entity.type
_entity.pdbx_description
1 polymer ?
#
loop_
_entity_poly.entity_id
_entity_poly.type
_entity_poly.pdbx_seq_one_letter_code
_entity_poly.pdbx_strand_id
1 'polypeptide(L)' 'MEFFKIICPGKGNVFIDGIFQGESMDGTEPKIFQCNTGVHDISMDCLDGKICGEPAQRIRIEHTNPILPMEVIFTCV' A
#
# COMPACT_ATOMS: atom_id res chain seq x y z
N MET A 1 14.41 -1.72 8.67
CA MET A 1 13.27 -2.39 8.01
C MET A 1 12.04 -1.67 8.48
N GLU A 2 11.22 -1.25 7.53
CA GLU A 2 10.05 -0.42 7.76
C GLU A 2 8.78 -1.17 7.35
N PHE A 3 7.64 -0.68 7.83
CA PHE A 3 6.34 -1.31 7.73
C PHE A 3 5.29 -0.28 7.32
N PHE A 4 4.45 -0.66 6.38
CA PHE A 4 3.29 0.14 5.99
C PHE A 4 2.08 -0.76 5.72
N LYS A 5 0.90 -0.17 5.67
CA LYS A 5 -0.34 -0.84 5.31
C LYS A 5 -1.14 0.03 4.34
N ILE A 6 -1.85 -0.63 3.44
CA ILE A 6 -2.75 0.05 2.50
C ILE A 6 -4.12 0.22 3.14
N ILE A 7 -4.63 1.45 3.14
CA ILE A 7 -6.01 1.76 3.52
C ILE A 7 -6.79 1.99 2.23
N CYS A 8 -7.62 1.03 1.85
CA CYS A 8 -8.47 1.11 0.68
C CYS A 8 -9.82 0.41 0.95
N PRO A 9 -10.96 0.98 0.55
CA PRO A 9 -12.26 0.30 0.64
C PRO A 9 -12.39 -0.89 -0.33
N GLY A 10 -11.49 -1.02 -1.31
CA GLY A 10 -11.44 -2.14 -2.25
C GLY A 10 -10.13 -2.93 -2.16
N LYS A 11 -10.08 -4.03 -2.92
CA LYS A 11 -8.88 -4.86 -3.06
C LYS A 11 -8.05 -4.39 -4.25
N GLY A 12 -6.75 -4.58 -4.16
CA GLY A 12 -5.81 -4.19 -5.21
C GLY A 12 -4.48 -4.90 -5.12
N ASN A 13 -3.78 -5.03 -6.24
CA ASN A 13 -2.41 -5.50 -6.26
C ASN A 13 -1.48 -4.36 -5.84
N VAL A 14 -0.65 -4.59 -4.83
CA VAL A 14 0.28 -3.59 -4.29
C VAL A 14 1.68 -3.82 -4.87
N PHE A 15 2.29 -2.72 -5.31
CA PHE A 15 3.65 -2.70 -5.82
C PHE A 15 4.49 -1.67 -5.06
N ILE A 16 5.76 -1.99 -4.86
CA ILE A 16 6.76 -1.07 -4.31
C ILE A 16 7.88 -0.96 -5.33
N ASP A 17 8.18 0.26 -5.78
CA ASP A 17 9.20 0.54 -6.79
C ASP A 17 9.01 -0.32 -8.06
N GLY A 18 7.74 -0.57 -8.42
CA GLY A 18 7.34 -1.41 -9.55
C GLY A 18 7.36 -2.93 -9.29
N ILE A 19 7.71 -3.39 -8.09
CA ILE A 19 7.78 -4.81 -7.73
C ILE A 19 6.54 -5.22 -6.96
N PHE A 20 5.83 -6.24 -7.46
CA PHE A 20 4.65 -6.80 -6.81
C PHE A 20 4.96 -7.37 -5.42
N GLN A 21 4.16 -6.99 -4.42
CA GLN A 21 4.30 -7.43 -3.03
C GLN A 21 3.13 -8.30 -2.55
N GLY A 22 2.04 -8.32 -3.30
CA GLY A 22 0.82 -9.04 -2.94
C GLY A 22 -0.43 -8.17 -3.04
N GLU A 23 -1.56 -8.79 -2.73
CA GLU A 23 -2.86 -8.14 -2.72
C GLU A 23 -3.10 -7.41 -1.39
N SER A 24 -3.70 -6.21 -1.45
CA SER A 24 -4.28 -5.52 -0.30
C SER A 24 -5.60 -6.19 0.09
N MET A 25 -5.82 -6.34 1.39
CA MET A 25 -7.14 -6.74 1.90
C MET A 25 -8.09 -5.54 1.92
N ASP A 26 -9.39 -5.81 2.05
CA ASP A 26 -10.35 -4.77 2.37
C ASP A 26 -9.96 -4.13 3.71
N GLY A 27 -10.19 -2.80 3.82
CA GLY A 27 -9.70 -1.98 4.93
C GLY A 27 -10.12 -2.39 6.35
N THR A 28 -10.84 -3.49 6.52
CA THR A 28 -11.15 -4.14 7.79
C THR A 28 -9.95 -4.89 8.39
N GLU A 29 -9.11 -5.51 7.57
CA GLU A 29 -7.90 -6.22 8.02
C GLU A 29 -6.71 -5.90 7.11
N PRO A 30 -6.20 -4.66 7.13
CA PRO A 30 -5.18 -4.24 6.18
C PRO A 30 -3.88 -5.02 6.39
N LYS A 31 -3.46 -5.72 5.33
CA LYS A 31 -2.18 -6.44 5.27
C LYS A 31 -1.01 -5.47 5.49
N ILE A 32 -0.05 -5.90 6.30
CA ILE A 32 1.19 -5.16 6.54
C ILE A 32 2.24 -5.61 5.51
N PHE A 33 2.89 -4.62 4.90
CA PHE A 33 3.97 -4.78 3.94
C PHE A 33 5.29 -4.31 4.55
N GLN A 34 6.40 -4.87 4.09
CA GLN A 34 7.74 -4.57 4.56
C GLN A 34 8.55 -3.91 3.45
N CYS A 35 9.38 -2.93 3.81
CA CYS A 35 10.30 -2.26 2.89
C CYS A 35 11.59 -1.83 3.60
N ASN A 36 12.54 -1.34 2.80
CA ASN A 36 13.71 -0.67 3.35
C ASN A 36 13.34 0.74 3.82
N THR A 37 14.18 1.34 4.67
CA THR A 37 13.99 2.74 5.05
C THR A 37 14.32 3.65 3.87
N GLY A 38 13.43 4.57 3.50
CA GLY A 38 13.68 5.46 2.37
C GLY A 38 12.43 6.00 1.68
N VAL A 39 12.64 6.53 0.48
CA VAL A 39 11.57 7.00 -0.41
C VAL A 39 11.22 5.87 -1.38
N HIS A 40 9.93 5.55 -1.45
CA HIS A 40 9.39 4.49 -2.30
C HIS A 40 8.25 5.02 -3.16
N ASP A 41 8.15 4.46 -4.36
CA ASP A 41 6.98 4.62 -5.23
C ASP A 41 6.03 3.45 -4.97
N ILE A 42 4.94 3.72 -4.25
CA ILE A 42 3.92 2.72 -3.93
C ILE A 42 2.79 2.87 -4.92
N SER A 43 2.45 1.81 -5.64
CA SER A 43 1.32 1.81 -6.55
C SER A 43 0.36 0.69 -6.24
N MET A 44 -0.90 0.90 -6.63
CA MET A 44 -1.96 -0.06 -6.42
C MET A 44 -2.85 -0.18 -7.65
N ASP A 45 -2.99 -1.40 -8.15
CA ASP A 45 -3.93 -1.72 -9.23
C ASP A 45 -5.20 -2.32 -8.62
N CYS A 46 -6.30 -1.59 -8.70
CA CYS A 46 -7.59 -2.03 -8.17
C CYS A 46 -8.07 -3.30 -8.88
N LEU A 47 -8.65 -4.22 -8.11
CA LEU A 47 -9.33 -5.42 -8.61
C LEU A 47 -10.82 -5.15 -8.85
N ASP A 48 -11.54 -6.17 -9.31
CA ASP A 48 -13.00 -6.16 -9.52
C ASP A 48 -13.50 -5.11 -10.51
N GLY A 49 -12.65 -4.71 -11.48
CA GLY A 49 -13.00 -3.70 -12.49
C GLY A 49 -13.08 -2.27 -11.96
N LYS A 50 -12.67 -2.04 -10.71
CA LYS A 50 -12.60 -0.71 -10.11
C LYS A 50 -11.40 0.06 -10.63
N ILE A 51 -11.49 1.39 -10.56
CA ILE A 51 -10.42 2.30 -10.97
C ILE A 51 -9.80 2.92 -9.72
N CYS A 52 -8.47 2.98 -9.68
CA CYS A 52 -7.77 3.67 -8.61
C CYS A 52 -7.76 5.18 -8.91
N GLY A 53 -8.28 5.99 -7.99
CA GLY A 53 -8.28 7.46 -8.15
C GLY A 53 -6.87 8.05 -8.21
N GLU A 54 -5.96 7.51 -7.39
CA GLU A 54 -4.52 7.84 -7.40
C GLU A 54 -3.72 6.53 -7.44
N PRO A 55 -3.34 6.03 -8.62
CA PRO A 55 -2.77 4.70 -8.77
C PRO A 55 -1.35 4.57 -8.21
N ALA A 56 -0.65 5.67 -7.97
CA ALA A 56 0.71 5.66 -7.41
C ALA A 56 0.95 6.87 -6.51
N GLN A 57 1.69 6.65 -5.42
CA GLN A 57 2.08 7.65 -4.44
C GLN A 57 3.55 7.48 -4.10
N ARG A 58 4.30 8.58 -4.14
CA ARG A 58 5.69 8.63 -3.74
C ARG A 58 5.80 9.07 -2.30
N ILE A 59 6.19 8.17 -1.41
CA ILE A 59 6.22 8.44 0.04
C ILE A 59 7.55 8.07 0.66
N ARG A 60 7.90 8.77 1.74
CA ARG A 60 9.04 8.44 2.59
C ARG A 60 8.55 7.58 3.75
N ILE A 61 9.06 6.36 3.85
CA ILE A 61 8.79 5.44 4.96
C ILE A 61 10.05 5.35 5.82
N GLU A 62 9.94 5.82 7.06
CA GLU A 62 10.99 5.78 8.07
C GLU A 62 10.39 5.81 9.48
N HIS A 63 11.07 5.21 10.45
CA HIS A 63 10.68 5.19 11.87
C HIS A 63 9.35 4.46 12.16
N THR A 64 9.04 3.40 11.42
CA THR A 64 7.84 2.57 11.55
C THR A 64 8.15 1.21 12.17
N ASN A 65 7.11 0.47 12.60
CA ASN A 65 7.26 -0.87 13.14
C ASN A 65 5.99 -1.72 12.88
N PRO A 66 5.99 -3.04 13.13
CA PRO A 66 4.83 -3.90 12.85
C PRO A 66 3.56 -3.55 13.63
N ILE A 67 3.68 -2.88 14.78
CA ILE A 67 2.55 -2.48 15.64
C ILE A 67 1.98 -1.14 15.17
N LEU A 68 2.86 -0.25 14.70
CA LEU A 68 2.56 1.08 14.18
C LEU A 68 3.11 1.24 12.76
N PRO A 69 2.53 0.55 11.76
CA PRO A 69 2.91 0.71 10.36
C PRO A 69 2.41 2.05 9.83
N MET A 70 3.10 2.62 8.84
CA MET A 70 2.63 3.79 8.11
C MET A 70 1.38 3.47 7.30
N GLU A 71 0.40 4.38 7.28
CA GLU A 71 -0.81 4.22 6.48
C GLU A 71 -0.65 4.89 5.12
N VAL A 72 -0.93 4.14 4.05
CA VAL A 72 -0.93 4.66 2.68
C VAL A 72 -2.33 4.51 2.12
N ILE A 73 -2.98 5.62 1.84
CA ILE A 73 -4.41 5.67 1.55
C ILE A 73 -4.62 5.61 0.05
N PHE A 74 -5.36 4.62 -0.42
CA PHE A 74 -5.79 4.52 -1.81
C PHE A 74 -7.31 4.49 -1.89
N THR A 75 -7.87 4.74 -3.08
CA THR A 75 -9.31 4.66 -3.30
C THR A 75 -9.61 3.94 -4.60
N CYS A 76 -10.14 2.72 -4.48
CA CYS A 76 -10.74 1.99 -5.60
C CYS A 76 -12.23 2.33 -5.72
N VAL A 77 -12.60 3.03 -6.78
CA VAL A 77 -13.98 3.41 -7.12
C VAL A 77 -14.53 2.60 -8.27
#